data_AF-A0A957DTD7-F1
#
_entry.id   AF-A0A957DTD7-F1
#
_cell.length_a   1.000
_cell.length_b   1.000
_cell.length_c   1.000
_cell.angle_alpha   90.00
_cell.angle_beta   90.00
_cell.angle_gamma   90.00
#
_symmetry.space_group_name_H-M   'P 1'
#
loop_
_entity.id
_entity.type
_entity.pdbx_description
1 polymer ?
#
loop_
_entity_poly.entity_id
_entity_poly.type
_entity_poly.pdbx_seq_one_letter_code
_entity_poly.pdbx_strand_id
1 'polypeptide(L)'
;MAQAGIHGLVGVAVRRWTPTRRLLLLGLVLGNLLPDLDNLAVAVATVTGGSTEGLHRTLTHSLFFVLALVVVFWLVAVVAKRPSLINLGLGLASGVLMHILLDLLIWFNGVEILWPLSSWVNLWEGVTPPDWFAKLLMPLEMLFFAAYFYWLGQSARRQGTNLDKVNGVRVWTAVQLILFLIFTVLVYTLSSGFMTIYGAAYLLTLIAAAVLTVQFRQTLENF
;
A
#
# COMPACT_ATOMS: atom_id res chain seq x y z
N MET A 1 -1.67 12.09 1.02
CA MET A 1 -0.36 11.43 1.02
C MET A 1 -0.63 10.00 1.39
N ALA A 2 -0.12 9.09 0.58
CA ALA A 2 -0.34 7.67 0.73
C ALA A 2 0.88 7.05 1.44
N GLN A 3 0.64 6.10 2.34
CA GLN A 3 1.68 5.47 3.18
C GLN A 3 1.77 3.95 2.94
N ALA A 4 1.70 3.55 1.67
CA ALA A 4 1.74 2.16 1.26
C ALA A 4 2.89 1.32 1.85
N GLY A 5 4.05 1.90 2.16
CA GLY A 5 5.17 1.23 2.80
C GLY A 5 4.81 0.70 4.19
N ILE A 6 4.20 1.54 5.06
CA ILE A 6 3.76 1.08 6.39
C ILE A 6 2.59 0.12 6.28
N HIS A 7 1.66 0.35 5.35
CA HIS A 7 0.58 -0.59 5.05
C HIS A 7 1.13 -1.96 4.62
N GLY A 8 2.12 -2.00 3.73
CA GLY A 8 2.81 -3.23 3.34
C GLY A 8 3.43 -3.97 4.53
N LEU A 9 4.08 -3.23 5.44
CA LEU A 9 4.64 -3.77 6.69
C LEU A 9 3.56 -4.33 7.63
N VAL A 10 2.46 -3.62 7.85
CA VAL A 10 1.34 -4.08 8.69
C VAL A 10 0.69 -5.32 8.06
N GLY A 11 0.50 -5.30 6.73
CA GLY A 11 0.09 -6.43 5.91
C GLY A 11 0.86 -7.70 6.21
N VAL A 12 2.19 -7.62 6.28
CA VAL A 12 3.02 -8.79 6.57
C VAL A 12 3.15 -9.09 8.06
N ALA A 13 3.04 -8.08 8.93
CA ALA A 13 3.09 -8.25 10.38
C ALA A 13 1.92 -9.10 10.90
N VAL A 14 0.75 -8.99 10.26
CA VAL A 14 -0.42 -9.80 10.67
C VAL A 14 -0.34 -11.27 10.26
N ARG A 15 0.69 -11.68 9.49
CA ARG A 15 0.86 -13.09 9.07
C ARG A 15 0.74 -14.09 10.20
N ARG A 16 1.19 -13.74 11.40
CA ARG A 16 1.19 -14.61 12.59
C ARG A 16 -0.21 -14.96 13.09
N TRP A 17 -1.23 -14.20 12.69
CA TRP A 17 -2.63 -14.41 13.04
C TRP A 17 -3.49 -14.81 11.83
N THR A 18 -2.91 -14.79 10.62
CA THR A 18 -3.63 -15.14 9.40
C THR A 18 -3.65 -16.67 9.22
N PRO A 19 -4.82 -17.31 9.02
CA PRO A 19 -4.88 -18.73 8.75
C PRO A 19 -4.08 -19.13 7.51
N THR A 20 -3.42 -20.29 7.57
CA THR A 20 -2.66 -20.84 6.44
C THR A 20 -3.61 -21.34 5.34
N ARG A 21 -4.05 -20.43 4.48
CA ARG A 21 -4.88 -20.72 3.31
C ARG A 21 -4.22 -20.15 2.06
N ARG A 22 -4.15 -20.97 1.00
CA ARG A 22 -3.59 -20.57 -0.29
C ARG A 22 -4.25 -19.27 -0.78
N LEU A 23 -3.43 -18.31 -1.17
CA LEU A 23 -3.70 -16.94 -1.61
C LEU A 23 -4.26 -15.96 -0.57
N LEU A 24 -4.57 -16.41 0.66
CA LEU A 24 -5.18 -15.53 1.67
C LEU A 24 -4.21 -14.43 2.12
N LEU A 25 -3.01 -14.80 2.58
CA LEU A 25 -2.04 -13.80 3.04
C LEU A 25 -1.52 -12.94 1.90
N LEU A 26 -1.33 -13.50 0.70
CA LEU A 26 -0.99 -12.72 -0.48
C LEU A 26 -2.07 -11.65 -0.75
N GLY A 27 -3.34 -12.05 -0.72
CA GLY A 27 -4.46 -11.13 -0.87
C GLY A 27 -4.47 -10.07 0.22
N LEU A 28 -4.22 -10.44 1.47
CA LEU A 28 -4.19 -9.50 2.59
C LEU A 28 -3.11 -8.42 2.40
N VAL A 29 -1.88 -8.82 2.09
CA VAL A 29 -0.77 -7.87 1.89
C VAL A 29 -1.06 -6.96 0.68
N LEU A 30 -1.51 -7.53 -0.44
CA LEU A 30 -1.89 -6.75 -1.62
C LEU A 30 -3.08 -5.83 -1.34
N GLY A 31 -4.06 -6.28 -0.56
CA GLY A 31 -5.21 -5.47 -0.18
C GLY A 31 -4.82 -4.30 0.70
N ASN A 32 -3.73 -4.41 1.46
CA ASN A 32 -3.19 -3.29 2.23
C ASN A 32 -2.46 -2.25 1.36
N LEU A 33 -1.92 -2.66 0.21
CA LEU A 33 -1.29 -1.76 -0.77
C LEU A 33 -2.28 -1.18 -1.78
N LEU A 34 -3.37 -1.91 -2.05
CA LEU A 34 -4.31 -1.64 -3.14
C LEU A 34 -4.95 -0.25 -3.08
N PRO A 35 -5.41 0.27 -1.92
CA PRO A 35 -6.12 1.54 -1.91
C PRO A 35 -5.27 2.69 -2.41
N ASP A 36 -3.98 2.72 -2.05
CA ASP A 36 -3.04 3.77 -2.46
C ASP A 36 -2.71 3.77 -3.97
N LEU A 37 -3.07 2.71 -4.71
CA LEU A 37 -2.92 2.69 -6.17
C LEU A 37 -3.86 3.67 -6.87
N ASP A 38 -4.88 4.19 -6.19
CA ASP A 38 -5.70 5.31 -6.69
C ASP A 38 -4.88 6.59 -6.96
N ASN A 39 -3.68 6.73 -6.37
CA ASN A 39 -2.74 7.80 -6.69
C ASN A 39 -2.22 7.73 -8.13
N LEU A 40 -2.32 6.58 -8.81
CA LEU A 40 -2.06 6.52 -10.26
C LEU A 40 -3.11 7.33 -11.02
N ALA A 41 -4.38 7.28 -10.61
CA ALA A 41 -5.43 8.10 -11.21
C ALA A 41 -5.20 9.59 -10.91
N VAL A 42 -4.81 9.92 -9.67
CA VAL A 42 -4.41 11.29 -9.29
C VAL A 42 -3.26 11.80 -10.16
N ALA A 43 -2.25 10.97 -10.43
CA ALA A 43 -1.11 11.33 -11.25
C ALA A 43 -1.50 11.57 -12.71
N VAL A 44 -2.34 10.70 -13.28
CA VAL A 44 -2.89 10.87 -14.63
C VAL A 44 -3.66 12.19 -14.72
N ALA A 45 -4.60 12.45 -13.80
CA ALA A 45 -5.36 13.69 -13.77
C ALA A 45 -4.46 14.92 -13.63
N THR A 46 -3.43 14.85 -12.79
CA THR A 46 -2.46 15.95 -12.60
C THR A 46 -1.72 16.26 -13.90
N VAL A 47 -1.24 15.25 -14.63
CA VAL A 47 -0.47 15.45 -15.87
C VAL A 47 -1.37 15.84 -17.05
N THR A 48 -2.63 15.42 -17.07
CA THR A 48 -3.60 15.79 -18.12
C THR A 48 -4.33 17.10 -17.83
N GLY A 49 -4.11 17.73 -16.67
CA GLY A 49 -4.82 18.94 -16.25
C GLY A 49 -6.29 18.70 -15.83
N GLY A 50 -6.65 17.46 -15.50
CA GLY A 50 -7.97 17.09 -14.98
C GLY A 50 -8.11 17.35 -13.48
N SER A 51 -9.34 17.21 -12.98
CA SER A 51 -9.62 17.29 -11.54
C SER A 51 -9.06 16.08 -10.80
N THR A 52 -8.41 16.32 -9.67
CA THR A 52 -7.96 15.28 -8.72
C THR A 52 -8.96 15.06 -7.57
N GLU A 53 -10.02 15.87 -7.53
CA GLU A 53 -11.02 15.83 -6.47
C GLU A 53 -11.75 14.49 -6.45
N GLY A 54 -11.84 13.88 -5.27
CA GLY A 54 -12.51 12.61 -5.08
C GLY A 54 -11.83 11.41 -5.77
N LEU A 55 -10.63 11.54 -6.32
CA LEU A 55 -9.89 10.40 -6.91
C LEU A 55 -9.17 9.54 -5.88
N HIS A 56 -8.80 10.12 -4.73
CA HIS A 56 -8.07 9.43 -3.66
C HIS A 56 -8.89 9.46 -2.37
N ARG A 57 -8.87 8.36 -1.61
CA ARG A 57 -9.57 8.21 -0.31
C ARG A 57 -11.09 8.21 -0.40
N THR A 58 -11.59 7.78 -1.57
CA THR A 58 -13.01 7.63 -1.88
C THR A 58 -13.36 6.16 -2.15
N LEU A 59 -13.52 5.76 -3.41
CA LEU A 59 -13.92 4.42 -3.83
C LEU A 59 -13.07 3.34 -3.15
N THR A 60 -11.74 3.42 -3.29
CA THR A 60 -10.76 2.45 -2.78
C THR A 60 -10.71 2.35 -1.26
N HIS A 61 -11.21 3.36 -0.55
CA HIS A 61 -11.27 3.43 0.91
C HIS A 61 -12.70 3.23 1.46
N SER A 62 -13.60 2.69 0.65
CA SER A 62 -14.99 2.45 1.04
C SER A 62 -15.30 1.00 1.41
N LEU A 63 -16.26 0.80 2.31
CA LEU A 63 -16.80 -0.52 2.66
C LEU A 63 -17.53 -1.18 1.48
N PHE A 64 -18.09 -0.38 0.56
CA PHE A 64 -18.68 -0.91 -0.67
C PHE A 64 -17.63 -1.51 -1.59
N PHE A 65 -16.42 -0.93 -1.66
CA PHE A 65 -15.30 -1.52 -2.41
C PHE A 65 -14.79 -2.81 -1.76
N VAL A 66 -14.71 -2.86 -0.42
CA VAL A 66 -14.41 -4.09 0.33
C VAL A 66 -15.41 -5.20 -0.02
N LEU A 67 -16.70 -4.89 0.00
CA LEU A 67 -17.76 -5.85 -0.38
C LEU A 67 -17.65 -6.27 -1.84
N ALA A 68 -17.39 -5.33 -2.75
CA ALA A 68 -17.23 -5.60 -4.17
C ALA A 68 -16.09 -6.59 -4.43
N LEU A 69 -14.95 -6.45 -3.74
CA LEU A 69 -13.83 -7.39 -3.84
C LEU A 69 -14.25 -8.82 -3.46
N VAL A 70 -15.00 -9.00 -2.37
CA VAL A 70 -15.50 -10.32 -1.96
C VAL A 70 -16.41 -10.91 -3.03
N VAL A 71 -17.39 -10.14 -3.51
CA VAL A 71 -18.38 -10.61 -4.50
C VAL A 71 -17.72 -10.94 -5.84
N VAL A 72 -16.86 -10.07 -6.35
CA VAL A 72 -16.18 -10.26 -7.64
C VAL A 72 -15.30 -11.51 -7.59
N PHE A 73 -14.44 -11.65 -6.57
CA PHE A 73 -13.56 -12.81 -6.48
C PHE A 73 -14.31 -14.11 -6.22
N TRP A 74 -15.44 -14.07 -5.50
CA TRP A 74 -16.34 -15.22 -5.38
C TRP A 74 -16.90 -15.64 -6.74
N LEU A 75 -17.44 -14.70 -7.52
CA LEU A 75 -17.94 -14.96 -8.88
C LEU A 75 -16.83 -15.52 -9.78
N VAL A 76 -15.65 -14.89 -9.79
CA VAL A 76 -14.50 -15.36 -10.57
C VAL A 76 -14.09 -16.77 -10.14
N ALA A 77 -14.08 -17.08 -8.84
CA ALA A 77 -13.74 -18.41 -8.35
C ALA A 77 -14.71 -19.48 -8.85
N VAL A 78 -16.02 -19.18 -8.86
CA VAL A 78 -17.08 -20.07 -9.35
C VAL A 78 -16.92 -20.30 -10.86
N VAL A 79 -16.84 -19.22 -11.64
CA VAL A 79 -16.72 -19.30 -13.12
C VAL A 79 -15.42 -20.00 -13.55
N ALA A 80 -14.31 -19.67 -12.90
CA ALA A 80 -13.00 -20.25 -13.22
C ALA A 80 -12.78 -21.64 -12.61
N LYS A 81 -13.72 -22.13 -11.78
CA LYS A 81 -13.59 -23.39 -11.00
C LYS A 81 -12.30 -23.44 -10.17
N ARG A 82 -11.93 -22.31 -9.55
CA ARG A 82 -10.69 -22.15 -8.76
C ARG A 82 -11.02 -21.62 -7.36
N PRO A 83 -11.34 -22.49 -6.39
CA PRO A 83 -11.79 -22.07 -5.05
C PRO A 83 -10.75 -21.24 -4.28
N SER A 84 -9.45 -21.38 -4.58
CA SER A 84 -8.41 -20.55 -3.94
C SER A 84 -8.55 -19.05 -4.27
N LEU A 85 -9.28 -18.68 -5.33
CA LEU A 85 -9.55 -17.27 -5.64
C LEU A 85 -10.51 -16.62 -4.63
N ILE A 86 -11.35 -17.42 -3.95
CA ILE A 86 -12.16 -16.92 -2.83
C ILE A 86 -11.25 -16.43 -1.71
N ASN A 87 -10.22 -17.20 -1.35
CA ASN A 87 -9.24 -16.80 -0.33
C ASN A 87 -8.49 -15.53 -0.75
N LEU A 88 -8.15 -15.39 -2.04
CA LEU A 88 -7.53 -14.16 -2.55
C LEU A 88 -8.45 -12.95 -2.36
N GLY A 89 -9.74 -13.08 -2.72
CA GLY A 89 -10.74 -12.03 -2.53
C GLY A 89 -10.96 -11.66 -1.07
N LEU A 90 -11.11 -12.65 -0.18
CA LEU A 90 -11.21 -12.43 1.26
C LEU A 90 -9.95 -11.76 1.82
N GLY A 91 -8.77 -12.16 1.34
CA GLY A 91 -7.51 -11.53 1.67
C GLY A 91 -7.52 -10.06 1.26
N LEU A 92 -7.79 -9.77 -0.01
CA LEU A 92 -7.84 -8.40 -0.55
C LEU A 92 -8.82 -7.53 0.23
N ALA A 93 -10.04 -8.01 0.46
CA ALA A 93 -11.06 -7.31 1.24
C ALA A 93 -10.59 -7.03 2.69
N SER A 94 -9.99 -8.02 3.35
CA SER A 94 -9.45 -7.84 4.70
C SER A 94 -8.28 -6.86 4.73
N GLY A 95 -7.42 -6.92 3.71
CA GLY A 95 -6.30 -6.00 3.53
C GLY A 95 -6.78 -4.57 3.32
N VAL A 96 -7.78 -4.33 2.46
CA VAL A 96 -8.36 -3.00 2.24
C VAL A 96 -9.02 -2.48 3.52
N LEU A 97 -9.78 -3.33 4.23
CA LEU A 97 -10.37 -2.94 5.50
C LEU A 97 -9.29 -2.54 6.52
N MET A 98 -8.22 -3.31 6.62
CA MET A 98 -7.10 -2.99 7.50
C MET A 98 -6.38 -1.70 7.09
N HIS A 99 -6.26 -1.43 5.78
CA HIS A 99 -5.71 -0.18 5.27
C HIS A 99 -6.57 1.00 5.73
N ILE A 100 -7.89 0.94 5.52
CA ILE A 100 -8.85 1.97 5.96
C ILE A 100 -8.72 2.24 7.46
N LEU A 101 -8.64 1.17 8.27
CA LEU A 101 -8.50 1.30 9.72
C LEU A 101 -7.17 1.95 10.10
N LEU A 102 -6.07 1.55 9.45
CA LEU A 102 -4.77 2.16 9.72
C LEU A 102 -4.78 3.64 9.33
N ASP A 103 -5.31 3.99 8.15
CA ASP A 103 -5.49 5.38 7.72
C ASP A 103 -6.26 6.21 8.76
N LEU A 104 -7.40 5.72 9.25
CA LEU A 104 -8.15 6.42 10.30
C LEU A 104 -7.34 6.63 11.59
N LEU A 105 -6.51 5.66 11.97
CA LEU A 105 -5.78 5.66 13.23
C LEU A 105 -4.47 6.44 13.21
N ILE A 106 -3.74 6.46 12.09
CA ILE A 106 -2.39 7.05 12.06
C ILE A 106 -2.27 8.22 11.09
N TRP A 107 -3.29 8.46 10.26
CA TRP A 107 -3.26 9.54 9.28
C TRP A 107 -4.11 10.72 9.72
N PHE A 108 -3.51 11.91 9.74
CA PHE A 108 -4.12 13.18 10.16
C PHE A 108 -5.11 13.75 9.13
N ASN A 109 -5.93 12.90 8.51
CA ASN A 109 -6.96 13.28 7.55
C ASN A 109 -8.00 12.15 7.37
N GLY A 110 -9.22 12.46 6.96
CA GLY A 110 -10.33 11.51 6.88
C GLY A 110 -10.47 10.69 5.60
N VAL A 111 -11.42 9.76 5.57
CA VAL A 111 -11.75 8.89 4.43
C VAL A 111 -13.27 8.83 4.22
N GLU A 112 -13.74 8.67 2.98
CA GLU A 112 -15.15 8.43 2.66
C GLU A 112 -15.51 6.93 2.81
N ILE A 113 -15.82 6.49 4.02
CA ILE A 113 -15.99 5.05 4.33
C ILE A 113 -17.19 4.38 3.62
N LEU A 114 -18.20 5.15 3.22
CA LEU A 114 -19.42 4.69 2.53
C LEU A 114 -19.53 5.27 1.11
N TRP A 115 -18.45 5.77 0.51
CA TRP A 115 -18.48 6.28 -0.87
C TRP A 115 -19.20 5.29 -1.81
N PRO A 116 -20.18 5.72 -2.63
CA PRO A 116 -20.48 7.11 -3.02
C PRO A 116 -21.45 7.86 -2.10
N LEU A 117 -21.88 7.28 -0.97
CA LEU A 117 -22.65 7.99 0.04
C LEU A 117 -21.69 8.88 0.85
N SER A 118 -22.08 10.14 1.08
CA SER A 118 -21.28 11.07 1.87
C SER A 118 -21.14 10.58 3.31
N SER A 119 -19.90 10.38 3.74
CA SER A 119 -19.54 9.70 4.98
C SER A 119 -18.08 9.95 5.36
N TRP A 120 -17.64 11.20 5.27
CA TRP A 120 -16.29 11.58 5.66
C TRP A 120 -16.05 11.32 7.15
N VAL A 121 -15.13 10.41 7.47
CA VAL A 121 -14.73 10.12 8.85
C VAL A 121 -13.29 10.55 9.04
N ASN A 122 -13.06 11.48 9.97
CA ASN A 122 -11.73 11.98 10.34
C ASN A 122 -11.55 11.96 11.87
N LEU A 123 -10.77 11.03 12.39
CA LEU A 123 -10.49 10.94 13.85
C LEU A 123 -9.57 12.06 14.36
N TRP A 124 -8.94 12.80 13.44
CA TRP A 124 -7.97 13.85 13.72
C TRP A 124 -8.53 15.25 13.40
N GLU A 125 -9.86 15.38 13.31
CA GLU A 125 -10.50 16.68 13.08
C GLU A 125 -10.08 17.68 14.17
N GLY A 126 -9.66 18.87 13.74
CA GLY A 126 -9.13 19.90 14.64
C GLY A 126 -7.67 19.70 15.08
N VAL A 127 -6.99 18.63 14.65
CA VAL A 127 -5.56 18.41 14.93
C VAL A 127 -4.73 18.76 13.69
N THR A 128 -3.83 19.73 13.84
CA THR A 128 -2.86 20.09 12.79
C THR A 128 -1.47 19.64 13.22
N PRO A 129 -0.85 18.65 12.54
CA PRO A 129 0.52 18.25 12.85
C PRO A 129 1.49 19.41 12.58
N PRO A 130 2.57 19.55 13.37
CA PRO A 130 3.61 20.54 13.10
C PRO A 130 4.18 20.40 11.68
N ASP A 131 4.46 21.51 11.00
CA ASP A 131 4.90 21.52 9.59
C ASP A 131 6.13 20.67 9.32
N TRP A 132 7.12 20.70 10.22
CA TRP A 132 8.33 19.89 10.09
C TRP A 132 7.98 18.40 10.09
N PHE A 133 7.03 17.98 10.93
CA PHE A 133 6.61 16.60 11.03
C PHE A 133 5.84 16.18 9.79
N ALA A 134 4.88 17.00 9.34
CA ALA A 134 4.13 16.76 8.11
C ALA A 134 5.05 16.63 6.88
N LYS A 135 6.10 17.46 6.79
CA LYS A 135 7.14 17.34 5.75
C LYS A 135 7.92 16.04 5.86
N LEU A 136 8.31 15.63 7.07
CA LEU A 136 9.09 14.42 7.32
C LEU A 136 8.34 13.13 6.96
N LEU A 137 7.00 13.13 7.02
CA LEU A 137 6.20 11.94 6.66
C LEU A 137 6.43 11.49 5.20
N MET A 138 6.74 12.41 4.29
CA MET A 138 7.01 12.09 2.88
C MET A 138 8.26 11.22 2.70
N PRO A 139 9.47 11.65 3.10
CA PRO A 139 10.65 10.79 2.98
C PRO A 139 10.55 9.54 3.87
N LEU A 140 9.92 9.59 5.05
CA LEU A 140 9.74 8.42 5.90
C LEU A 140 9.04 7.26 5.18
N GLU A 141 8.17 7.56 4.22
CA GLU A 141 7.54 6.55 3.39
C GLU A 141 8.57 5.70 2.59
N MET A 142 9.63 6.32 2.07
CA MET A 142 10.72 5.58 1.42
C MET A 142 11.42 4.66 2.42
N LEU A 143 11.58 5.08 3.67
CA LEU A 143 12.13 4.23 4.73
C LEU A 143 11.23 3.04 5.04
N PHE A 144 9.90 3.23 5.07
CA PHE A 144 8.96 2.12 5.26
C PHE A 144 8.98 1.14 4.08
N PHE A 145 9.06 1.61 2.84
CA PHE A 145 9.28 0.73 1.68
C PHE A 145 10.62 -0.02 1.78
N ALA A 146 11.70 0.64 2.20
CA ALA A 146 12.98 -0.02 2.41
C ALA A 146 12.87 -1.15 3.43
N ALA A 147 12.23 -0.90 4.56
CA ALA A 147 11.98 -1.89 5.61
C ALA A 147 11.10 -3.05 5.09
N TYR A 148 10.06 -2.75 4.31
CA TYR A 148 9.20 -3.76 3.69
C TYR A 148 9.98 -4.67 2.74
N PHE A 149 10.77 -4.11 1.83
CA PHE A 149 11.62 -4.85 0.90
C PHE A 149 12.69 -5.66 1.64
N TYR A 150 13.32 -5.06 2.66
CA TYR A 150 14.29 -5.77 3.48
C TYR A 150 13.65 -7.01 4.13
N TRP A 151 12.45 -6.86 4.68
CA TRP A 151 11.70 -7.96 5.28
C TRP A 151 11.38 -9.07 4.28
N LEU A 152 10.97 -8.73 3.04
CA LEU A 152 10.72 -9.73 1.98
C LEU A 152 11.99 -10.52 1.67
N GLY A 153 13.10 -9.83 1.42
CA GLY A 153 14.38 -10.46 1.10
C GLY A 153 14.93 -11.31 2.24
N GLN A 154 14.79 -10.86 3.48
CA GLN A 154 15.25 -11.58 4.65
C GLN A 154 14.38 -12.82 4.95
N SER A 155 13.06 -12.71 4.78
CA SER A 155 12.14 -13.84 4.96
C SER A 155 12.41 -14.92 3.93
N ALA A 156 12.60 -14.53 2.66
CA ALA A 156 12.93 -15.44 1.56
C ALA A 156 14.20 -16.25 1.84
N ARG A 157 15.26 -15.60 2.34
CA ARG A 157 16.50 -16.27 2.75
C ARG A 157 16.29 -17.27 3.88
N ARG A 158 15.53 -16.88 4.90
CA ARG A 158 15.26 -17.75 6.07
C ARG A 158 14.44 -18.98 5.71
N GLN A 159 13.54 -18.86 4.74
CA GLN A 159 12.64 -19.93 4.32
C GLN A 159 13.14 -20.73 3.12
N GLY A 160 14.24 -20.31 2.48
CA GLY A 160 14.76 -20.95 1.27
C GLY A 160 13.87 -20.75 0.02
N THR A 161 13.05 -19.70 -0.01
CA THR A 161 12.12 -19.38 -1.11
C THR A 161 12.63 -18.20 -1.94
N ASN A 162 12.26 -18.12 -3.23
CA ASN A 162 12.52 -16.97 -4.10
C ASN A 162 13.98 -16.44 -4.11
N LEU A 163 14.96 -17.33 -3.90
CA LEU A 163 16.37 -16.95 -3.72
C LEU A 163 16.95 -16.25 -4.96
N ASP A 164 16.46 -16.60 -6.14
CA ASP A 164 16.79 -15.98 -7.43
C ASP A 164 16.43 -14.48 -7.48
N LYS A 165 15.43 -14.05 -6.72
CA LYS A 165 14.91 -12.66 -6.73
C LYS A 165 15.43 -11.80 -5.58
N VAL A 166 16.07 -12.40 -4.58
CA VAL A 166 16.54 -11.71 -3.37
C VAL A 166 17.50 -10.56 -3.69
N ASN A 167 18.34 -10.70 -4.71
CA ASN A 167 19.25 -9.62 -5.12
C ASN A 167 18.49 -8.41 -5.66
N GLY A 168 17.44 -8.62 -6.45
CA GLY A 168 16.59 -7.53 -6.95
C GLY A 168 15.92 -6.75 -5.81
N VAL A 169 15.36 -7.47 -4.82
CA VAL A 169 14.76 -6.84 -3.64
C VAL A 169 15.78 -6.07 -2.81
N ARG A 170 17.02 -6.57 -2.68
CA ARG A 170 18.10 -5.85 -1.99
C ARG A 170 18.47 -4.54 -2.69
N VAL A 171 18.52 -4.54 -4.02
CA VAL A 171 18.74 -3.31 -4.80
C VAL A 171 17.61 -2.32 -4.50
N TRP A 172 16.35 -2.76 -4.54
CA TRP A 172 15.21 -1.91 -4.19
C TRP A 172 15.30 -1.38 -2.75
N THR A 173 15.66 -2.20 -1.76
CA THR A 173 15.91 -1.73 -0.39
C THR A 173 16.95 -0.60 -0.36
N ALA A 174 18.09 -0.78 -1.05
CA ALA A 174 19.14 0.22 -1.09
C ALA A 174 18.70 1.51 -1.79
N VAL A 175 17.99 1.38 -2.93
CA VAL A 175 17.40 2.53 -3.64
C VAL A 175 16.47 3.32 -2.73
N GLN A 176 15.59 2.64 -2.00
CA GLN A 176 14.66 3.30 -1.07
C GLN A 176 15.37 3.99 0.10
N LEU A 177 16.45 3.41 0.63
CA LEU A 177 17.27 4.08 1.66
C LEU A 177 17.98 5.32 1.12
N ILE A 178 18.49 5.27 -0.12
CA ILE A 178 19.10 6.44 -0.77
C ILE A 178 18.05 7.52 -1.02
N LEU A 179 16.87 7.15 -1.54
CA LEU A 179 15.77 8.08 -1.76
C LEU A 179 15.28 8.70 -0.45
N PHE A 180 15.22 7.94 0.65
CA PHE A 180 14.92 8.48 1.98
C PHE A 180 15.89 9.61 2.36
N LEU A 181 17.20 9.38 2.23
CA LEU A 181 18.21 10.39 2.56
C LEU A 181 18.09 11.62 1.65
N ILE A 182 17.96 11.42 0.34
CA ILE A 182 17.84 12.52 -0.64
C ILE A 182 16.57 13.32 -0.38
N PHE A 183 15.41 12.69 -0.27
CA PHE A 183 14.14 13.38 -0.06
C PHE A 183 14.03 14.01 1.32
N THR A 184 14.74 13.48 2.33
CA THR A 184 14.84 14.16 3.64
C THR A 184 15.54 15.51 3.50
N VAL A 185 16.60 15.62 2.70
CA VAL A 185 17.22 16.92 2.45
C VAL A 185 16.31 17.80 1.57
N LEU A 186 15.82 17.26 0.46
CA LEU A 186 15.06 18.03 -0.52
C LEU A 186 13.74 18.60 0.03
N VAL A 187 13.06 17.89 0.94
CA VAL A 187 11.79 18.38 1.49
C VAL A 187 11.94 19.66 2.32
N TYR A 188 13.15 19.93 2.85
CA TYR A 188 13.44 21.15 3.61
C TYR A 188 14.17 22.22 2.81
N THR A 189 14.83 21.88 1.71
CA THR A 189 15.65 22.82 0.93
C THR A 189 14.99 23.28 -0.37
N LEU A 190 14.13 22.46 -0.98
CA LEU A 190 13.54 22.75 -2.27
C LEU A 190 12.25 23.55 -2.12
N SER A 191 12.21 24.75 -2.71
CA SER A 191 11.06 25.67 -2.62
C SER A 191 9.90 25.30 -3.56
N SER A 192 10.16 24.57 -4.65
CA SER A 192 9.14 24.17 -5.63
C SER A 192 9.52 22.88 -6.36
N GLY A 193 8.52 22.12 -6.84
CA GLY A 193 8.75 20.92 -7.66
C GLY A 193 9.04 19.63 -6.88
N PHE A 194 9.22 19.71 -5.55
CA PHE A 194 9.44 18.54 -4.69
C PHE A 194 8.35 17.48 -4.88
N MET A 195 7.07 17.89 -4.82
CA MET A 195 5.93 16.97 -4.92
C MET A 195 5.89 16.19 -6.24
N THR A 196 6.35 16.79 -7.34
CA THR A 196 6.38 16.12 -8.65
C THR A 196 7.41 15.00 -8.67
N ILE A 197 8.64 15.29 -8.22
CA ILE A 197 9.74 14.33 -8.19
C ILE A 197 9.45 13.22 -7.17
N TYR A 198 9.00 13.61 -5.98
CA TYR A 198 8.59 12.68 -4.93
C TYR A 198 7.45 11.78 -5.40
N GLY A 199 6.39 12.36 -5.97
CA GLY A 199 5.23 11.62 -6.46
C GLY A 199 5.61 10.59 -7.54
N ALA A 200 6.48 10.96 -8.48
CA ALA A 200 6.97 10.02 -9.49
C ALA A 200 7.73 8.84 -8.88
N ALA A 201 8.67 9.11 -7.96
CA ALA A 201 9.43 8.08 -7.27
C ALA A 201 8.53 7.20 -6.37
N TYR A 202 7.57 7.80 -5.70
CA TYR A 202 6.57 7.12 -4.87
C TYR A 202 5.74 6.13 -5.69
N LEU A 203 5.16 6.57 -6.82
CA LEU A 203 4.33 5.70 -7.67
C LEU A 203 5.12 4.54 -8.27
N LEU A 204 6.35 4.80 -8.72
CA LEU A 204 7.25 3.74 -9.19
C LEU A 204 7.51 2.71 -8.08
N THR A 205 7.75 3.19 -6.86
CA THR A 205 7.99 2.33 -5.69
C THR A 205 6.76 1.54 -5.28
N LEU A 206 5.58 2.16 -5.32
CA LEU A 206 4.30 1.50 -5.05
C LEU A 206 4.02 0.36 -6.03
N ILE A 207 4.23 0.60 -7.32
CA ILE A 207 4.13 -0.44 -8.37
C ILE A 207 5.16 -1.55 -8.09
N ALA A 208 6.41 -1.19 -7.81
CA ALA A 208 7.45 -2.17 -7.48
C ALA A 208 7.05 -3.00 -6.25
N ALA A 209 6.47 -2.39 -5.21
CA ALA A 209 6.01 -3.10 -4.03
C ALA A 209 4.91 -4.11 -4.35
N ALA A 210 3.88 -3.73 -5.10
CA ALA A 210 2.83 -4.66 -5.53
C ALA A 210 3.39 -5.82 -6.36
N VAL A 211 4.27 -5.53 -7.34
CA VAL A 211 4.90 -6.56 -8.19
C VAL A 211 5.77 -7.51 -7.37
N LEU A 212 6.64 -6.98 -6.51
CA LEU A 212 7.52 -7.79 -5.67
C LEU A 212 6.71 -8.65 -4.69
N THR A 213 5.61 -8.12 -4.13
CA THR A 213 4.69 -8.89 -3.27
C THR A 213 4.16 -10.13 -4.00
N VAL A 214 3.68 -9.97 -5.24
CA VAL A 214 3.22 -11.09 -6.07
C VAL A 214 4.36 -12.07 -6.36
N GLN A 215 5.53 -11.56 -6.73
CA GLN A 215 6.70 -12.39 -7.05
C GLN A 215 7.22 -13.19 -5.86
N PHE A 216 7.06 -12.67 -4.63
CA PHE A 216 7.43 -13.29 -3.35
C PHE A 216 6.28 -14.03 -2.68
N ARG A 217 5.20 -14.34 -3.41
CA ARG A 217 4.07 -15.17 -2.94
C ARG A 217 4.52 -16.40 -2.15
N GLN A 218 5.49 -17.16 -2.65
CA GLN A 218 5.95 -18.38 -1.97
C GLN A 218 6.55 -18.06 -0.60
N THR A 219 7.32 -16.98 -0.49
CA THR A 219 7.85 -16.47 0.78
C THR A 219 6.73 -16.03 1.73
N LEU A 220 5.68 -15.41 1.19
CA LEU A 220 4.52 -15.00 1.99
C LEU A 220 3.74 -16.21 2.49
N GLU A 221 3.53 -17.23 1.68
CA GLU A 221 2.68 -18.38 2.00
C GLU A 221 3.38 -19.50 2.79
N ASN A 222 4.71 -19.46 2.91
CA ASN A 222 5.51 -20.51 3.53
C ASN A 222 5.93 -20.10 4.97
N PHE A 223 5.02 -20.27 5.94
CA PHE A 223 5.25 -19.97 7.35
C PHE A 223 4.55 -20.95 8.28
#